data_AF-A0A0B5G536-F1
#
_entry.id   AF-A0A0B5G536-F1
#
_cell.length_a   1.000
_cell.length_b   1.000
_cell.length_c   1.000
_cell.angle_alpha   90.00
_cell.angle_beta   90.00
_cell.angle_gamma   90.00
#
_symmetry.space_group_name_H-M   'P 1'
#
loop_
_entity.id
_entity.type
_entity.pdbx_description
1 polymer ?
#
loop_
_entity_poly.entity_id
_entity_poly.type
_entity_poly.pdbx_seq_one_letter_code
_entity_poly.pdbx_strand_id
1 'polypeptide(L)'
;TTPGAIDCCLAVADDFDIQVMIHTDTLNESGFVENTISAFKDRTIHAFHTEGAGGGHAPDIIKVCGLANVLPSSTNPTRPYTVNTIDEHLDMLMVCHHLDGNIPEDVAFAESRIRKETIAAEDILHDMGAFSIIASDSQAMGRVGEVLIRTWQTADKMKKQRGRLVEENGDNDNFRVRRYVAKY
;
A
#
# COMPACT_ATOMS: atom_id res chain seq x y z
N THR A 1 4.96 -7.47 -13.57
CA THR A 1 6.35 -6.96 -13.44
C THR A 1 7.27 -8.15 -13.21
N THR A 2 8.32 -8.35 -14.00
CA THR A 2 9.17 -9.57 -13.90
C THR A 2 10.51 -9.32 -13.20
N PRO A 3 11.15 -10.35 -12.61
CA PRO A 3 12.47 -10.21 -11.98
C PRO A 3 13.55 -9.60 -12.90
N GLY A 4 13.56 -9.97 -14.19
CA GLY A 4 14.52 -9.42 -15.15
C GLY A 4 14.30 -7.92 -15.41
N ALA A 5 13.04 -7.47 -15.46
CA ALA A 5 12.72 -6.04 -15.59
C ALA A 5 13.10 -5.26 -14.32
N ILE A 6 12.83 -5.83 -13.14
CA ILE A 6 13.20 -5.24 -11.84
C ILE A 6 14.72 -5.06 -11.77
N ASP A 7 15.48 -6.11 -12.07
CA ASP A 7 16.94 -6.08 -11.96
C ASP A 7 17.58 -5.04 -12.88
N CYS A 8 17.12 -4.99 -14.13
CA CYS A 8 17.56 -4.03 -15.13
C CYS A 8 17.22 -2.59 -14.72
N CYS A 9 15.97 -2.34 -14.30
CA CYS A 9 15.52 -1.00 -13.91
C CYS A 9 16.30 -0.47 -12.69
N LEU A 10 16.51 -1.31 -11.66
CA LEU A 10 17.27 -0.91 -10.49
C LEU A 10 18.76 -0.71 -10.78
N ALA A 11 19.35 -1.46 -11.70
CA ALA A 11 20.74 -1.21 -12.12
C ALA A 11 20.89 0.17 -12.79
N VAL A 12 19.94 0.54 -13.66
CA VAL A 12 19.89 1.89 -14.25
C VAL A 12 19.62 2.94 -13.17
N ALA A 13 18.79 2.65 -12.17
CA ALA A 13 18.51 3.58 -11.09
C ALA A 13 19.77 3.95 -10.29
N ASP A 14 20.59 2.95 -9.97
CA ASP A 14 21.87 3.14 -9.28
C ASP A 14 22.86 3.96 -10.14
N ASP A 15 22.94 3.69 -11.45
CA ASP A 15 23.83 4.40 -12.37
C ASP A 15 23.47 5.89 -12.54
N PHE A 16 22.20 6.24 -12.35
CA PHE A 16 21.67 7.59 -12.61
C PHE A 16 21.20 8.34 -11.34
N ASP A 17 21.32 7.74 -10.16
CA ASP A 17 20.86 8.30 -8.88
C ASP A 17 19.38 8.75 -8.92
N ILE A 18 18.50 7.84 -9.39
CA ILE A 18 17.05 8.07 -9.47
C ILE A 18 16.28 7.03 -8.66
N GLN A 19 15.11 7.40 -8.15
CA GLN A 19 14.23 6.46 -7.45
C GLN A 19 13.46 5.57 -8.43
N VAL A 20 13.17 4.33 -8.02
CA VAL A 20 12.27 3.41 -8.72
C VAL A 20 11.01 3.18 -7.89
N MET A 21 9.85 3.45 -8.49
CA MET A 21 8.56 3.06 -7.93
C MET A 21 8.09 1.75 -8.56
N ILE A 22 7.49 0.86 -7.76
CA ILE A 22 7.03 -0.43 -8.26
C ILE A 22 5.58 -0.75 -7.89
N HIS A 23 4.85 -1.25 -8.89
CA HIS A 23 3.65 -2.06 -8.75
C HIS A 23 4.02 -3.50 -9.10
N THR A 24 3.91 -4.42 -8.15
CA THR A 24 4.45 -5.79 -8.31
C THR A 24 3.46 -6.73 -9.02
N ASP A 25 3.88 -7.96 -9.28
CA ASP A 25 3.13 -8.95 -10.03
C ASP A 25 1.97 -9.55 -9.22
N THR A 26 0.79 -8.94 -9.31
CA THR A 26 -0.43 -9.42 -8.61
C THR A 26 -0.74 -10.88 -8.91
N LEU A 27 -0.50 -11.33 -10.14
CA LEU A 27 -0.83 -12.68 -10.59
C LEU A 27 0.16 -13.73 -10.09
N ASN A 28 1.28 -13.30 -9.51
CA ASN A 28 2.41 -14.17 -9.18
C ASN A 28 2.90 -14.98 -10.40
N GLU A 29 2.74 -14.44 -11.62
CA GLU A 29 3.07 -15.12 -12.88
C GLU A 29 4.56 -15.46 -12.96
N SER A 30 5.40 -14.51 -12.55
CA SER A 30 6.85 -14.61 -12.59
C SER A 30 7.50 -15.05 -11.27
N GLY A 31 6.68 -15.42 -10.28
CA GLY A 31 7.07 -15.81 -8.93
C GLY A 31 6.23 -15.12 -7.85
N PHE A 32 6.39 -15.56 -6.61
CA PHE A 32 5.75 -14.94 -5.45
C PHE A 32 6.53 -13.71 -4.96
N VAL A 33 6.03 -13.04 -3.92
CA VAL A 33 6.64 -11.82 -3.37
C VAL A 33 8.12 -12.02 -3.00
N GLU A 34 8.51 -13.21 -2.55
CA GLU A 34 9.89 -13.54 -2.20
C GLU A 34 10.83 -13.51 -3.42
N ASN A 35 10.33 -13.86 -4.61
CA ASN A 35 11.09 -13.78 -5.85
C ASN A 35 11.32 -12.32 -6.26
N THR A 36 10.30 -11.48 -6.12
CA THR A 36 10.40 -10.03 -6.36
C THR A 36 11.34 -9.38 -5.36
N ILE A 37 11.26 -9.73 -4.07
CA ILE A 37 12.19 -9.26 -3.03
C ILE A 37 13.63 -9.65 -3.38
N SER A 38 13.84 -10.90 -3.81
CA SER A 38 15.16 -11.37 -4.24
C SER A 38 15.69 -10.59 -5.45
N ALA A 39 14.81 -10.17 -6.37
CA ALA A 39 15.17 -9.35 -7.52
C ALA A 39 15.58 -7.92 -7.15
N PHE A 40 15.13 -7.40 -6.00
CA PHE A 40 15.59 -6.10 -5.51
C PHE A 40 17.09 -6.11 -5.21
N LYS A 41 17.65 -7.24 -4.76
CA LYS A 41 19.07 -7.38 -4.35
C LYS A 41 19.48 -6.29 -3.35
N ASP A 42 18.61 -6.03 -2.36
CA ASP A 42 18.77 -5.01 -1.33
C ASP A 42 18.95 -3.55 -1.83
N ARG A 43 18.73 -3.26 -3.12
CA ARG A 43 18.73 -1.90 -3.66
C ARG A 43 17.50 -1.13 -3.21
N THR A 44 17.63 0.18 -3.10
CA THR A 44 16.54 1.06 -2.68
C THR A 44 15.40 1.04 -3.68
N ILE A 45 14.17 0.86 -3.18
CA ILE A 45 12.98 0.86 -4.02
C ILE A 45 11.77 1.40 -3.27
N HIS A 46 10.92 2.14 -3.97
CA HIS A 46 9.65 2.63 -3.44
C HIS A 46 8.50 1.69 -3.85
N ALA A 47 7.93 0.98 -2.88
CA ALA A 47 6.75 0.15 -3.10
C ALA A 47 5.48 1.01 -3.10
N PHE A 48 4.78 1.06 -4.24
CA PHE A 48 3.50 1.77 -4.36
C PHE A 48 2.36 0.92 -3.77
N HIS A 49 1.31 1.57 -3.24
CA HIS A 49 0.12 0.94 -2.63
C HIS A 49 0.41 -0.40 -1.93
N THR A 50 1.37 -0.38 -0.99
CA THR A 50 2.07 -1.56 -0.44
C THR A 50 1.13 -2.56 0.25
N GLU A 51 -0.07 -2.14 0.66
CA GLU A 51 -1.09 -3.05 1.18
C GLU A 51 -1.63 -4.04 0.12
N GLY A 52 -1.69 -3.61 -1.14
CA GLY A 52 -1.96 -4.47 -2.29
C GLY A 52 -3.33 -4.35 -2.94
N ALA A 53 -4.31 -3.60 -2.39
CA ALA A 53 -5.59 -3.38 -3.08
C ALA A 53 -5.38 -2.61 -4.40
N GLY A 54 -4.54 -1.56 -4.38
CA GLY A 54 -4.09 -0.84 -5.58
C GLY A 54 -3.26 -1.71 -6.53
N GLY A 55 -2.73 -2.83 -6.03
CA GLY A 55 -2.12 -3.93 -6.77
C GLY A 55 -0.77 -4.37 -6.21
N GLY A 56 -0.35 -5.56 -6.58
CA GLY A 56 0.83 -6.23 -6.06
C GLY A 56 0.54 -7.68 -5.67
N HIS A 57 1.59 -8.44 -5.37
CA HIS A 57 1.52 -9.88 -5.10
C HIS A 57 0.37 -10.22 -4.16
N ALA A 58 -0.58 -11.03 -4.65
CA ALA A 58 -1.71 -11.47 -3.86
C ALA A 58 -1.33 -12.74 -3.06
N PRO A 59 -1.59 -12.80 -1.74
CA PRO A 59 -2.22 -11.78 -0.89
C PRO A 59 -1.22 -10.93 -0.07
N ASP A 60 0.09 -11.08 -0.28
CA ASP A 60 1.09 -10.83 0.75
C ASP A 60 2.17 -9.79 0.38
N ILE A 61 1.92 -8.96 -0.63
CA ILE A 61 2.80 -7.82 -0.96
C ILE A 61 3.11 -6.93 0.25
N ILE A 62 2.18 -6.81 1.21
CA ILE A 62 2.37 -6.02 2.44
C ILE A 62 3.63 -6.40 3.24
N LYS A 63 4.16 -7.61 3.08
CA LYS A 63 5.43 -8.05 3.68
C LYS A 63 6.59 -7.09 3.39
N VAL A 64 6.61 -6.42 2.24
CA VAL A 64 7.73 -5.54 1.85
C VAL A 64 7.87 -4.32 2.76
N CYS A 65 6.85 -3.95 3.54
CA CYS A 65 6.97 -2.89 4.54
C CYS A 65 7.95 -3.23 5.69
N GLY A 66 8.33 -4.50 5.83
CA GLY A 66 9.32 -4.95 6.82
C GLY A 66 10.77 -4.93 6.31
N LEU A 67 11.03 -4.52 5.07
CA LEU A 67 12.36 -4.56 4.46
C LEU A 67 13.06 -3.21 4.58
N ALA A 68 14.33 -3.23 4.96
CA ALA A 68 15.11 -2.02 5.23
C ALA A 68 15.39 -1.16 3.97
N ASN A 69 15.46 -1.79 2.80
CA ASN A 69 15.71 -1.13 1.51
C ASN A 69 14.43 -0.63 0.82
N VAL A 70 13.25 -0.88 1.41
CA VAL A 70 11.96 -0.51 0.81
C VAL A 70 11.44 0.77 1.46
N LEU A 71 10.96 1.69 0.62
CA LEU A 71 10.19 2.87 1.03
C LEU A 71 8.71 2.58 0.78
N PRO A 72 7.95 2.09 1.77
CA PRO A 72 6.56 1.67 1.57
C PRO A 72 5.60 2.86 1.61
N SER A 73 4.68 2.89 0.64
CA SER A 73 3.61 3.89 0.56
C SER A 73 2.23 3.26 0.41
N SER A 74 1.22 3.98 0.85
CA SER A 74 -0.19 3.68 0.58
C SER A 74 -0.76 4.63 -0.46
N THR A 75 -1.85 4.20 -1.10
CA THR A 75 -2.73 5.07 -1.87
C THR A 75 -4.02 5.31 -1.08
N ASN A 76 -4.72 6.39 -1.38
CA ASN A 76 -5.67 6.95 -0.43
C ASN A 76 -7.07 6.33 -0.35
N PRO A 77 -7.60 5.51 -1.29
CA PRO A 77 -8.97 4.99 -1.14
C PRO A 77 -9.15 3.98 -0.01
N THR A 78 -8.12 3.22 0.35
CA THR A 78 -8.18 2.28 1.48
C THR A 78 -8.09 3.00 2.83
N ARG A 79 -7.87 4.32 2.84
CA ARG A 79 -7.50 5.09 4.02
C ARG A 79 -8.69 5.90 4.59
N PRO A 80 -9.02 5.76 5.88
CA PRO A 80 -8.85 4.55 6.67
C PRO A 80 -9.80 3.44 6.19
N TYR A 81 -9.64 2.24 6.77
CA TYR A 81 -10.63 1.18 6.60
C TYR A 81 -11.99 1.60 7.22
N THR A 82 -13.06 1.58 6.42
CA THR A 82 -14.43 1.91 6.84
C THR A 82 -15.43 0.84 6.42
N VAL A 83 -16.69 1.00 6.84
CA VAL A 83 -17.77 0.04 6.56
C VAL A 83 -18.04 -0.17 5.07
N ASN A 84 -17.82 0.84 4.22
CA ASN A 84 -18.06 0.74 2.78
C ASN A 84 -16.81 0.40 1.97
N THR A 85 -15.64 0.30 2.62
CA THR A 85 -14.37 0.18 1.91
C THR A 85 -14.29 -1.09 1.07
N ILE A 86 -14.77 -2.23 1.57
CA ILE A 86 -14.69 -3.50 0.84
C ILE A 86 -15.61 -3.53 -0.36
N ASP A 87 -16.89 -3.18 -0.16
CA ASP A 87 -17.88 -3.19 -1.24
C ASP A 87 -17.50 -2.21 -2.35
N GLU A 88 -17.03 -1.00 -1.98
CA GLU A 88 -16.53 -0.02 -2.95
C GLU A 88 -15.34 -0.54 -3.75
N HIS A 89 -14.36 -1.17 -3.08
CA HIS A 89 -13.13 -1.57 -3.76
C HIS A 89 -13.30 -2.83 -4.60
N LEU A 90 -14.16 -3.76 -4.19
CA LEU A 90 -14.51 -4.92 -5.01
C LEU A 90 -15.15 -4.46 -6.32
N ASP A 91 -16.18 -3.62 -6.25
CA ASP A 91 -16.87 -3.12 -7.45
C ASP A 91 -15.94 -2.26 -8.32
N MET A 92 -15.16 -1.36 -7.71
CA MET A 92 -14.15 -0.56 -8.41
C MET A 92 -13.15 -1.44 -9.17
N LEU A 93 -12.63 -2.49 -8.52
CA LEU A 93 -11.66 -3.38 -9.14
C LEU A 93 -12.26 -4.13 -10.33
N MET A 94 -13.48 -4.66 -10.16
CA MET A 94 -14.21 -5.38 -11.19
C MET A 94 -14.47 -4.50 -12.41
N VAL A 95 -14.91 -3.26 -12.20
CA VAL A 95 -15.10 -2.29 -13.29
C VAL A 95 -13.78 -1.94 -13.98
N CYS A 96 -12.72 -1.63 -13.22
CA CYS A 96 -11.43 -1.26 -13.78
C CYS A 96 -10.80 -2.38 -14.64
N HIS A 97 -11.03 -3.64 -14.28
CA HIS A 97 -10.45 -4.80 -14.96
C HIS A 97 -11.45 -5.49 -15.92
N HIS A 98 -12.64 -4.92 -16.11
CA HIS A 98 -13.70 -5.48 -16.96
C HIS A 98 -14.04 -6.93 -16.61
N LEU A 99 -14.10 -7.22 -15.30
CA LEU A 99 -14.40 -8.54 -14.76
C LEU A 99 -15.91 -8.78 -14.74
N ASP A 100 -16.32 -10.04 -14.92
CA ASP A 100 -17.72 -10.46 -14.86
C ASP A 100 -18.02 -11.18 -13.54
N GLY A 101 -19.01 -10.70 -12.79
CA GLY A 101 -19.47 -11.34 -11.55
C GLY A 101 -20.08 -12.73 -11.73
N ASN A 102 -20.33 -13.15 -12.97
CA ASN A 102 -20.77 -14.50 -13.30
C ASN A 102 -19.62 -15.46 -13.63
N ILE A 103 -18.38 -14.98 -13.74
CA ILE A 103 -17.20 -15.80 -14.00
C ILE A 103 -16.49 -16.09 -12.66
N PRO A 104 -16.41 -17.36 -12.20
CA PRO A 104 -15.80 -17.69 -10.91
C PRO A 104 -14.34 -17.25 -10.77
N GLU A 105 -13.55 -17.34 -11.84
CA GLU A 105 -12.14 -16.95 -11.88
C GLU A 105 -11.95 -15.44 -11.71
N ASP A 106 -12.85 -14.64 -12.29
CA ASP A 106 -12.87 -13.18 -12.17
C ASP A 106 -13.19 -12.76 -10.73
N VAL A 107 -14.18 -13.39 -10.12
CA VAL A 107 -14.53 -13.19 -8.70
C VAL A 107 -13.36 -13.61 -7.80
N ALA A 108 -12.77 -14.78 -8.05
CA ALA A 108 -11.62 -15.26 -7.27
C ALA A 108 -10.41 -14.32 -7.36
N PHE A 109 -10.13 -13.77 -8.55
CA PHE A 109 -9.09 -12.75 -8.71
C PHE A 109 -9.44 -11.49 -7.89
N ALA A 110 -10.67 -11.00 -7.98
CA ALA A 110 -11.08 -9.80 -7.25
C ALA A 110 -10.98 -9.98 -5.72
N GLU A 111 -11.49 -11.09 -5.19
CA GLU A 111 -11.42 -11.44 -3.77
C GLU A 111 -9.98 -11.70 -3.30
N SER A 112 -9.11 -12.21 -4.17
CA SER A 112 -7.69 -12.38 -3.85
C SER A 112 -6.98 -11.04 -3.64
N ARG A 113 -7.46 -9.95 -4.28
CA ARG A 113 -6.85 -8.62 -4.29
C ARG A 113 -7.44 -7.66 -3.25
N ILE A 114 -8.77 -7.66 -3.08
CA ILE A 114 -9.45 -6.77 -2.12
C ILE A 114 -9.70 -7.54 -0.82
N ARG A 115 -8.85 -7.32 0.17
CA ARG A 115 -8.85 -8.11 1.42
C ARG A 115 -9.05 -7.20 2.62
N LYS A 116 -10.04 -7.51 3.45
CA LYS A 116 -10.32 -6.75 4.68
C LYS A 116 -9.16 -6.81 5.68
N GLU A 117 -8.44 -7.93 5.71
CA GLU A 117 -7.36 -8.20 6.65
C GLU A 117 -6.18 -7.27 6.40
N THR A 118 -5.72 -7.16 5.15
CA THR A 118 -4.56 -6.33 4.79
C THR A 118 -4.93 -4.84 4.80
N ILE A 119 -6.14 -4.45 4.37
CA ILE A 119 -6.63 -3.06 4.47
C ILE A 119 -6.73 -2.61 5.94
N ALA A 120 -7.19 -3.49 6.85
CA ALA A 120 -7.20 -3.20 8.29
C ALA A 120 -5.79 -3.17 8.89
N ALA A 121 -4.89 -4.06 8.47
CA ALA A 121 -3.50 -4.06 8.92
C ALA A 121 -2.77 -2.78 8.50
N GLU A 122 -3.02 -2.26 7.30
CA GLU A 122 -2.44 -1.03 6.77
C GLU A 122 -2.70 0.18 7.67
N ASP A 123 -3.90 0.29 8.28
CA ASP A 123 -4.19 1.35 9.28
C ASP A 123 -3.24 1.28 10.47
N ILE A 124 -3.04 0.08 11.02
CA ILE A 124 -2.20 -0.16 12.19
C ILE A 124 -0.72 0.08 11.85
N LEU A 125 -0.28 -0.39 10.68
CA LEU A 125 1.10 -0.23 10.21
C LEU A 125 1.45 1.24 9.93
N HIS A 126 0.49 2.05 9.48
CA HIS A 126 0.66 3.50 9.41
C HIS A 126 0.87 4.14 10.77
N ASP A 127 0.06 3.75 11.77
CA ASP A 127 0.13 4.28 13.13
C ASP A 127 1.42 3.87 13.85
N MET A 128 1.96 2.70 13.54
CA MET A 128 3.26 2.21 14.00
C MET A 128 4.44 2.87 13.29
N GLY A 129 4.22 3.49 12.13
CA GLY A 129 5.29 4.07 11.31
C GLY A 129 6.02 3.07 10.41
N ALA A 130 5.46 1.87 10.21
CA ALA A 130 6.00 0.89 9.25
C ALA A 130 5.68 1.28 7.80
N PHE A 131 4.56 1.96 7.56
CA PHE A 131 4.29 2.65 6.30
C PHE A 131 4.74 4.11 6.40
N SER A 132 5.44 4.59 5.36
CA SER A 132 6.17 5.86 5.44
C SER A 132 5.50 6.99 4.64
N ILE A 133 4.70 6.67 3.62
CA ILE A 133 4.15 7.66 2.69
C ILE A 133 2.66 7.38 2.43
N ILE A 134 1.85 8.43 2.23
CA ILE A 134 0.48 8.36 1.71
C ILE A 134 0.41 9.20 0.44
N ALA A 135 0.02 8.55 -0.66
CA ALA A 135 -0.13 9.14 -1.98
C ALA A 135 -1.59 9.03 -2.47
N SER A 136 -1.88 9.60 -3.65
CA SER A 136 -3.23 9.59 -4.21
C SER A 136 -3.53 8.30 -4.97
N ASP A 137 -2.78 8.06 -6.05
CA ASP A 137 -3.15 7.23 -7.22
C ASP A 137 -4.21 7.87 -8.13
N SER A 138 -3.99 9.15 -8.45
CA SER A 138 -5.00 10.04 -9.04
C SER A 138 -5.72 9.43 -10.25
N GLN A 139 -7.03 9.20 -10.11
CA GLN A 139 -7.92 8.62 -11.13
C GLN A 139 -7.57 7.18 -11.57
N ALA A 140 -6.65 6.52 -10.89
CA ALA A 140 -6.22 5.16 -11.18
C ALA A 140 -6.30 4.28 -9.91
N MET A 141 -7.48 4.23 -9.29
CA MET A 141 -7.70 3.73 -7.92
C MET A 141 -7.25 4.70 -6.82
N GLY A 142 -7.48 6.01 -7.03
CA GLY A 142 -7.07 7.04 -6.09
C GLY A 142 -7.68 8.41 -6.34
N ARG A 143 -7.65 9.25 -5.30
CA ARG A 143 -8.35 10.55 -5.28
C ARG A 143 -7.37 11.70 -5.05
N VAL A 144 -7.03 12.45 -6.09
CA VAL A 144 -5.95 13.47 -6.03
C VAL A 144 -6.15 14.51 -4.91
N GLY A 145 -7.39 14.95 -4.69
CA GLY A 145 -7.72 15.97 -3.69
C GLY A 145 -7.81 15.47 -2.25
N GLU A 146 -7.60 14.17 -2.01
CA GLU A 146 -7.90 13.56 -0.71
C GLU A 146 -6.67 13.05 0.07
N VAL A 147 -5.44 13.24 -0.42
CA VAL A 147 -4.22 12.78 0.28
C VAL A 147 -4.15 13.28 1.72
N LEU A 148 -4.31 14.59 1.93
CA LEU A 148 -4.22 15.21 3.25
C LEU A 148 -5.35 14.76 4.17
N ILE A 149 -6.61 14.84 3.71
CA ILE A 149 -7.76 14.51 4.56
C ILE A 149 -7.75 13.03 4.96
N ARG A 150 -7.37 12.13 4.05
CA ARG A 150 -7.30 10.69 4.29
C ARG A 150 -6.21 10.34 5.30
N THR A 151 -5.07 11.04 5.22
CA THR A 151 -4.01 10.92 6.22
C THR A 151 -4.51 11.25 7.63
N TRP A 152 -5.23 12.36 7.79
CA TRP A 152 -5.76 12.77 9.09
C TRP A 152 -6.93 11.92 9.58
N GLN A 153 -7.77 11.42 8.68
CA GLN A 153 -8.83 10.45 9.01
C GLN A 153 -8.25 9.14 9.55
N THR A 154 -7.14 8.66 8.99
CA THR A 154 -6.43 7.48 9.53
C THR A 154 -5.86 7.77 10.91
N ALA A 155 -5.21 8.91 11.13
CA ALA A 155 -4.71 9.31 12.44
C ALA A 155 -5.83 9.39 13.51
N ASP A 156 -6.97 10.00 13.17
CA ASP A 156 -8.15 10.10 14.03
C ASP A 156 -8.72 8.72 14.39
N LYS A 157 -8.92 7.85 13.39
CA LYS A 157 -9.40 6.49 13.63
C LYS A 157 -8.46 5.71 14.54
N MET A 158 -7.15 5.79 14.30
CA MET A 158 -6.16 5.08 15.10
C MET A 158 -6.08 5.60 16.52
N LYS A 159 -6.21 6.91 16.75
CA LYS A 159 -6.38 7.46 18.11
C LYS A 159 -7.62 6.88 18.80
N LYS A 160 -8.77 6.83 18.13
CA LYS A 160 -10.03 6.32 18.71
C LYS A 160 -9.94 4.83 19.06
N GLN A 161 -9.26 4.02 18.25
CA GLN A 161 -9.20 2.56 18.43
C GLN A 161 -8.02 2.09 19.28
N ARG A 162 -6.86 2.75 19.18
CA ARG A 162 -5.61 2.34 19.83
C ARG A 162 -5.19 3.26 20.97
N GLY A 163 -5.87 4.38 21.15
CA GLY A 163 -5.54 5.38 22.16
C GLY A 163 -4.26 6.15 21.82
N ARG A 164 -3.53 6.50 22.87
CA ARG A 164 -2.30 7.30 22.81
C ARG A 164 -1.12 6.44 22.34
N LEU A 165 -0.25 7.00 21.50
CA LEU A 165 1.01 6.35 21.15
C LEU A 165 1.97 6.32 22.35
N VAL A 166 2.84 5.31 22.38
CA VAL A 166 3.82 5.10 23.47
C VAL A 166 4.84 6.24 23.54
N GLU A 167 5.16 6.84 22.40
CA GLU A 167 6.16 7.90 22.25
C GLU A 167 5.62 9.30 22.61
N GLU A 168 4.34 9.43 22.97
CA GLU A 168 3.74 10.73 23.28
C GLU A 168 4.11 11.26 24.66
N ASN A 169 4.40 12.57 24.74
CA ASN A 169 4.71 13.29 25.97
C ASN A 169 3.73 14.45 26.25
N GLY A 170 3.20 14.56 27.47
CA GLY A 170 2.23 15.59 27.87
C GLY A 170 0.80 15.36 27.34
N ASP A 171 -0.18 16.20 27.67
CA ASP A 171 -1.58 15.99 27.26
C ASP A 171 -1.88 16.48 25.83
N ASN A 172 -1.38 15.76 24.84
CA ASN A 172 -1.50 16.09 23.41
C ASN A 172 -1.27 14.84 22.52
N ASP A 173 -1.42 15.01 21.21
CA ASP A 173 -1.13 14.01 20.17
C ASP A 173 0.01 14.47 19.24
N ASN A 174 0.98 15.25 19.73
CA ASN A 174 1.99 15.89 18.89
C ASN A 174 2.91 14.90 18.18
N PHE A 175 3.26 13.77 18.80
CA PHE A 175 4.06 12.75 18.16
C PHE A 175 3.28 12.05 17.03
N ARG A 176 2.01 11.69 17.25
CA ARG A 176 1.14 11.16 16.19
C ARG A 176 1.00 12.18 15.06
N VAL A 177 0.70 13.43 15.38
CA VAL A 177 0.55 14.50 14.37
C VAL A 177 1.82 14.65 13.54
N ARG A 178 3.01 14.66 14.16
CA ARG A 178 4.29 14.70 13.45
C ARG A 178 4.53 13.45 12.59
N ARG A 179 4.21 12.25 13.10
CA ARG A 179 4.33 11.00 12.34
C ARG A 179 3.45 11.01 11.10
N TYR A 180 2.24 11.54 11.18
CA TYR A 180 1.29 11.54 10.05
C TYR A 180 1.50 12.69 9.07
N VAL A 181 1.86 13.90 9.52
CA VAL A 181 2.18 15.01 8.59
C VAL A 181 3.42 14.70 7.76
N ALA A 182 4.37 13.92 8.28
CA ALA A 182 5.56 13.52 7.53
C ALA A 182 5.29 12.53 6.37
N LYS A 183 4.05 12.03 6.23
CA LYS A 183 3.70 11.03 5.21
C LYS A 183 3.30 11.65 3.86
N TYR A 184 3.16 12.97 3.76
CA TYR A 184 2.81 13.72 2.55
C TYR A 184 3.51 15.08 2.53
#